data_AF-A0A1W1D9M6-F1
#
_entry.id   AF-A0A1W1D9M6-F1
#
_cell.length_a   1.000
_cell.length_b   1.000
_cell.length_c   1.000
_cell.angle_alpha   90.00
_cell.angle_beta   90.00
_cell.angle_gamma   90.00
#
_symmetry.space_group_name_H-M   'P 1'
#
loop_
_entity.id
_entity.type
_entity.pdbx_description
1 polymer ?
#
loop_
_entity_poly.entity_id
_entity_poly.type
_entity_poly.pdbx_seq_one_letter_code
_entity_poly.pdbx_strand_id
1 'polypeptide(L)'
;MIEIHPEYHSLIQNFESDYFPEQGEVNPFLHINLHLSLREQLSINQPHGIKEIYQKIINSAGDSHEAEHKMMDCIAEMIFSSQKNNLPMDHQAYIRCLEAQAQ
;
A
#
# COMPACT_ATOMS: atom_id res chain seq x y z
N MET A 1 -3.38 12.52 -4.17
CA MET A 1 -3.73 11.14 -4.61
C MET A 1 -4.35 11.18 -5.99
N ILE A 2 -5.50 11.83 -6.17
CA ILE A 2 -6.09 12.00 -7.51
C ILE A 2 -5.10 12.72 -8.43
N GLU A 3 -4.63 13.93 -8.08
CA GLU A 3 -3.69 14.71 -8.92
C GLU A 3 -2.34 14.02 -9.24
N ILE A 4 -1.91 13.04 -8.44
CA ILE A 4 -0.65 12.30 -8.66
C ILE A 4 -0.86 10.95 -9.36
N HIS A 5 -2.11 10.58 -9.64
CA HIS A 5 -2.50 9.39 -10.40
C HIS A 5 -3.48 9.76 -11.52
N PRO A 6 -3.01 10.48 -12.56
CA PRO A 6 -3.85 10.86 -13.69
C PRO A 6 -4.47 9.66 -14.42
N GLU A 7 -3.82 8.49 -14.36
CA GLU A 7 -4.30 7.22 -14.92
C GLU A 7 -5.64 6.76 -14.32
N TYR A 8 -5.95 7.17 -13.09
CA TYR A 8 -7.17 6.75 -12.40
C TYR A 8 -8.26 7.83 -12.37
N HIS A 9 -8.00 9.04 -12.88
CA HIS A 9 -8.96 10.14 -12.88
C HIS A 9 -10.31 9.77 -13.51
N SER A 10 -10.30 9.14 -14.68
CA SER A 10 -11.52 8.76 -15.41
C SER A 10 -12.24 7.56 -14.79
N LEU A 11 -11.51 6.65 -14.14
CA LEU A 11 -12.05 5.44 -13.52
C LEU A 11 -12.73 5.76 -12.17
N ILE A 12 -12.17 6.69 -11.39
CA ILE A 12 -12.72 7.10 -10.09
C ILE A 12 -13.97 7.97 -10.25
N GLN A 13 -14.06 8.77 -11.32
CA GLN A 13 -15.26 9.56 -11.60
C GLN A 13 -16.48 8.70 -11.95
N ASN A 14 -16.27 7.43 -12.30
CA ASN A 14 -17.31 6.49 -12.70
C ASN A 14 -17.37 5.29 -11.73
N PHE A 15 -17.90 5.54 -10.54
CA PHE A 15 -17.99 4.61 -9.40
C PHE A 15 -18.70 3.27 -9.71
N GLU A 16 -19.46 3.17 -10.81
CA GLU A 16 -20.16 1.95 -11.23
C GLU A 16 -19.36 1.07 -12.20
N SER A 17 -18.09 1.41 -12.49
CA SER A 17 -17.27 0.55 -13.35
C SER A 17 -16.92 -0.72 -12.58
N ASP A 18 -17.59 -1.82 -12.89
CA ASP A 18 -17.24 -3.16 -12.40
C ASP A 18 -15.76 -3.43 -12.74
N TYR A 19 -14.95 -3.53 -11.70
CA TYR A 19 -13.54 -3.88 -11.84
C TYR A 19 -13.42 -5.39 -12.06
N PHE A 20 -13.02 -5.79 -13.27
CA PHE A 20 -12.74 -7.19 -13.59
C PHE A 20 -11.22 -7.43 -13.51
N PRO A 21 -10.73 -8.23 -12.54
CA PRO A 21 -9.30 -8.53 -12.36
C PRO A 21 -8.64 -9.23 -13.56
N GLU A 22 -9.45 -9.73 -14.51
CA GLU A 22 -9.00 -10.53 -15.66
C GLU A 22 -8.09 -9.75 -16.64
N GLN A 23 -7.99 -8.42 -16.52
CA GLN A 23 -7.09 -7.59 -17.34
C GLN A 23 -5.69 -7.40 -16.76
N GLY A 24 -5.39 -7.91 -15.57
CA GLY A 24 -4.06 -7.82 -14.96
C GLY A 24 -3.66 -6.41 -14.50
N GLU A 25 -4.57 -5.45 -14.56
CA GLU A 25 -4.37 -4.12 -13.96
C GLU A 25 -4.52 -4.19 -12.44
N VAL A 26 -4.19 -3.10 -11.74
CA VAL A 26 -4.41 -2.96 -10.29
C VAL A 26 -5.71 -2.20 -10.07
N ASN A 27 -6.56 -2.66 -9.14
CA ASN A 27 -7.82 -1.99 -8.86
C ASN A 27 -7.55 -0.57 -8.34
N PRO A 28 -8.00 0.49 -9.04
CA PRO A 28 -7.68 1.87 -8.70
C PRO A 28 -8.22 2.26 -7.31
N PHE A 29 -9.39 1.74 -6.94
CA PHE A 29 -9.96 1.97 -5.61
C PHE A 29 -9.15 1.26 -4.54
N LEU A 30 -8.74 0.01 -4.78
CA LEU A 30 -7.87 -0.70 -3.84
C LEU A 30 -6.55 0.05 -3.67
N HIS A 31 -5.91 0.44 -4.76
CA HIS A 31 -4.64 1.17 -4.77
C HIS A 31 -4.73 2.47 -3.96
N ILE A 32 -5.76 3.28 -4.18
CA ILE A 32 -5.95 4.53 -3.43
C ILE A 32 -6.23 4.27 -1.95
N ASN A 33 -7.02 3.25 -1.62
CA ASN A 33 -7.29 2.88 -0.23
C ASN A 33 -6.02 2.38 0.48
N LEU A 34 -5.12 1.69 -0.22
CA LEU A 34 -3.82 1.27 0.33
C LEU A 34 -2.96 2.49 0.67
N HIS A 35 -2.90 3.49 -0.21
CA HIS A 35 -2.18 4.73 0.08
C HIS A 35 -2.77 5.49 1.27
N LEU A 36 -4.10 5.61 1.33
CA LEU A 36 -4.76 6.28 2.44
C LEU A 36 -4.48 5.56 3.77
N SER A 37 -4.59 4.24 3.76
CA SER A 37 -4.30 3.38 4.92
C SER A 37 -2.85 3.52 5.37
N LEU A 38 -1.89 3.51 4.44
CA LEU A 38 -0.47 3.70 4.75
C LEU A 38 -0.21 5.08 5.36
N ARG A 39 -0.82 6.14 4.81
CA ARG A 39 -0.65 7.51 5.33
C ARG A 39 -1.26 7.67 6.72
N GLU A 40 -2.38 7.01 6.99
CA GLU A 40 -2.95 6.96 8.33
C GLU A 40 -2.01 6.25 9.31
N GLN A 41 -1.53 5.06 8.95
CA GLN A 41 -0.53 4.30 9.70
C GLN A 41 0.72 5.14 10.02
N LEU A 42 1.22 5.86 9.03
CA LEU A 42 2.32 6.82 9.20
C LEU A 42 1.92 7.96 10.14
N SER A 43 0.74 8.58 9.98
CA SER A 43 0.29 9.68 10.84
C SER A 43 0.29 9.30 12.32
N ILE A 44 -0.31 8.14 12.64
CA ILE A 44 -0.48 7.65 14.01
C ILE A 44 0.69 6.81 14.52
N ASN A 45 1.73 6.60 13.70
CA ASN A 45 2.89 5.74 14.00
C ASN A 45 2.46 4.32 14.42
N GLN A 46 1.57 3.71 13.63
CA GLN A 46 1.08 2.36 13.85
C GLN A 46 1.24 1.52 12.60
N PRO A 47 1.91 0.35 12.66
CA PRO A 47 2.59 -0.21 13.81
C PRO A 47 3.74 0.68 14.32
N HIS A 48 4.02 0.60 15.63
CA HIS A 48 5.07 1.41 16.25
C HIS A 48 6.42 1.17 15.55
N GLY A 49 7.10 2.24 15.16
CA GLY A 49 8.36 2.15 14.41
C GLY A 49 8.21 2.31 12.90
N ILE A 50 6.97 2.41 12.38
CA ILE A 50 6.73 2.51 10.93
C ILE A 50 7.30 3.79 10.33
N LYS A 51 7.32 4.91 11.08
CA LYS A 51 7.92 6.17 10.61
C LYS A 51 9.41 6.01 10.36
N GLU A 52 10.12 5.35 11.27
CA GLU A 52 11.56 5.12 11.18
C GLU A 52 11.89 4.19 10.00
N ILE A 53 11.09 3.15 9.79
CA ILE A 53 11.24 2.25 8.64
C ILE A 53 10.97 3.03 7.34
N TYR A 54 9.90 3.82 7.27
CA TYR A 54 9.58 4.65 6.11
C TYR A 54 10.71 5.60 5.75
N GLN A 55 11.34 6.26 6.73
CA GLN A 55 12.49 7.14 6.46
C GLN A 55 13.67 6.36 5.84
N LYS A 56 13.92 5.12 6.28
CA LYS A 56 14.96 4.29 5.66
C LYS A 56 14.62 3.94 4.21
N ILE A 57 13.36 3.59 3.94
CA ILE A 57 12.88 3.27 2.58
C ILE A 57 12.95 4.51 1.67
N ILE A 58 12.56 5.69 2.15
CA ILE A 58 12.71 6.93 1.36
C ILE A 58 14.18 7.18 1.03
N ASN A 59 15.08 6.97 1.99
CA ASN A 59 16.51 7.17 1.77
C ASN A 59 17.09 6.19 0.73
N SER A 60 16.54 4.98 0.60
CA SER A 60 16.96 4.01 -0.44
C SER A 60 16.28 4.26 -1.78
N ALA A 61 14.99 4.64 -1.79
CA ALA A 61 14.20 4.86 -3.00
C ALA A 61 14.46 6.22 -3.66
N GLY A 62 14.85 7.23 -2.90
CA GLY A 62 15.08 8.60 -3.36
C GLY A 62 13.81 9.41 -3.66
N ASP A 63 12.63 8.80 -3.55
CA ASP A 63 11.33 9.42 -3.78
C ASP A 63 10.28 8.90 -2.79
N SER A 64 9.42 9.81 -2.30
CA SER A 64 8.41 9.47 -1.30
C SER A 64 7.26 8.64 -1.85
N HIS A 65 6.90 8.83 -3.12
CA HIS A 65 5.80 8.12 -3.76
C HIS A 65 6.20 6.68 -4.06
N GLU A 66 7.42 6.48 -4.57
CA GLU A 66 8.02 5.16 -4.75
C GLU A 66 8.19 4.41 -3.42
N ALA A 67 8.60 5.12 -2.36
CA ALA A 67 8.65 4.54 -1.02
C ALA A 67 7.25 4.11 -0.53
N GLU A 68 6.21 4.93 -0.77
CA GLU A 68 4.83 4.54 -0.46
C GLU A 68 4.41 3.29 -1.24
N HIS A 69 4.68 3.19 -2.54
CA HIS A 69 4.37 2.00 -3.35
C HIS A 69 5.01 0.72 -2.79
N LYS A 70 6.31 0.76 -2.48
CA LYS A 70 7.04 -0.36 -1.86
C LYS A 70 6.41 -0.82 -0.55
N MET A 71 5.95 0.13 0.27
CA MET A 71 5.31 -0.20 1.54
C MET A 71 3.88 -0.76 1.35
N MET A 72 3.16 -0.32 0.32
CA MET A 72 1.83 -0.84 0.01
C MET A 72 1.85 -2.30 -0.42
N ASP A 73 2.91 -2.75 -1.11
CA ASP A 73 3.08 -4.17 -1.46
C ASP A 73 3.04 -5.06 -0.21
N CYS A 74 3.68 -4.62 0.87
CA CYS A 74 3.64 -5.31 2.16
C CYS A 74 2.24 -5.31 2.81
N ILE A 75 1.46 -4.24 2.63
CA ILE A 75 0.07 -4.20 3.12
C ILE A 75 -0.80 -5.17 2.30
N ALA A 76 -0.65 -5.15 0.97
CA ALA A 76 -1.38 -6.02 0.07
C ALA A 76 -1.06 -7.50 0.34
N GLU A 77 0.21 -7.85 0.54
CA GLU A 77 0.65 -9.20 0.90
C GLU A 77 0.05 -9.67 2.24
N MET A 78 0.01 -8.79 3.25
CA MET A 78 -0.61 -9.09 4.55
C MET A 78 -2.11 -9.38 4.41
N ILE A 79 -2.84 -8.54 3.67
CA ILE A 79 -4.28 -8.73 3.41
C ILE A 79 -4.52 -10.01 2.63
N PHE A 80 -3.78 -10.23 1.55
CA PHE A 80 -3.91 -11.42 0.71
C PHE A 80 -3.61 -12.69 1.49
N SER A 81 -2.54 -12.71 2.29
CA SER A 81 -2.16 -13.85 3.12
C SER A 81 -3.19 -14.16 4.19
N SER A 82 -3.76 -13.13 4.82
CA SER A 82 -4.85 -13.26 5.80
C SER A 82 -6.10 -13.88 5.16
N GLN A 83 -6.53 -13.36 4.01
CA GLN A 83 -7.71 -13.85 3.29
C GLN A 83 -7.52 -15.27 2.77
N LYS A 84 -6.38 -15.56 2.12
CA LYS A 84 -6.07 -16.86 1.53
C LYS A 84 -6.02 -17.97 2.58
N ASN A 85 -5.45 -17.69 3.75
CA ASN A 85 -5.28 -18.68 4.81
C ASN A 85 -6.41 -18.66 5.85
N ASN A 86 -7.37 -17.73 5.73
CA ASN A 86 -8.42 -17.48 6.72
C ASN A 86 -7.85 -17.28 8.15
N LEU A 87 -6.78 -16.49 8.24
CA LEU A 87 -6.08 -16.15 9.49
C LEU A 87 -6.14 -14.65 9.74
N PRO A 88 -5.99 -14.18 11.00
CA PRO A 88 -5.81 -12.76 11.29
C PRO A 88 -4.60 -12.17 10.53
N MET A 89 -4.62 -10.86 10.32
CA MET A 89 -3.50 -10.14 9.73
C MET A 89 -2.23 -10.31 10.59
N ASP A 90 -1.14 -10.78 9.98
CA ASP A 90 0.14 -10.95 10.65
C ASP A 90 0.95 -9.65 10.60
N HIS A 91 0.79 -8.83 11.64
CA HIS A 91 1.53 -7.59 11.78
C HIS A 91 3.05 -7.77 11.89
N GLN A 92 3.54 -8.93 12.36
CA GLN A 92 4.98 -9.17 12.42
C GLN A 92 5.53 -9.49 11.03
N ALA A 93 4.80 -10.25 10.21
CA ALA A 93 5.15 -10.44 8.81
C ALA A 93 5.15 -9.11 8.04
N TYR A 94 4.16 -8.26 8.30
CA TYR A 94 4.12 -6.92 7.72
C TYR A 94 5.36 -6.08 8.05
N ILE A 95 5.76 -5.99 9.34
CA ILE A 95 6.98 -5.28 9.74
C ILE A 95 8.23 -5.86 9.06
N ARG A 96 8.38 -7.19 9.03
CA ARG A 96 9.52 -7.84 8.36
C ARG A 96 9.58 -7.50 6.87
N CYS A 97 8.44 -7.46 6.19
CA CYS A 97 8.37 -7.04 4.79
C CYS A 97 8.84 -5.59 4.62
N LEU A 98 8.36 -4.67 5.46
CA LEU A 98 8.78 -3.26 5.41
C LEU A 98 10.30 -3.11 5.66
N GLU A 99 10.85 -3.83 6.63
CA GLU A 99 12.29 -3.79 6.91
C GLU A 99 13.13 -4.33 5.74
N ALA A 100 12.61 -5.31 4.99
CA ALA A 100 13.26 -5.82 3.79
C ALA A 100 13.28 -4.80 2.64
N GLN A 101 12.28 -3.91 2.55
CA GLN A 101 12.26 -2.82 1.55
C GLN A 101 13.27 -1.70 1.86
N ALA A 102 13.79 -1.66 3.09
CA ALA A 102 14.74 -0.65 3.55
C ALA A 102 16.21 -1.02 3.31
N GLN A 103 16.49 -2.19 2.71
CA GLN A 103 17.83 -2.71 2.38
C GLN A 103 18.19 -2.42 0.93
#